data_AF-A0A1L0BNE5-F1
#
_entry.id   AF-A0A1L0BNE5-F1
#
_cell.length_a   1.000
_cell.length_b   1.000
_cell.length_c   1.000
_cell.angle_alpha   90.00
_cell.angle_beta   90.00
_cell.angle_gamma   90.00
#
_symmetry.space_group_name_H-M   'P 1'
#
loop_
_entity.id
_entity.type
_entity.pdbx_description
1 polymer ?
#
loop_
_entity_poly.entity_id
_entity_poly.type
_entity_poly.pdbx_seq_one_letter_code
_entity_poly.pdbx_strand_id
1 'polypeptide(L)'
;MPHVYLLIACLNQPVLSTTIKYISAHNVYIIGRAPLFLSYIETILHNHASDSISALLVYDDINVLLDVLKVLHKGSSEGNVNIHMQKYLKDYKNEMARVTATSHPDATVPQGHDDVPLGLDICIVQQCDLLDELDHLLPQNVALQQTLRFMALIHGATYAAVSGLERLGHDGPQLVALTQDLISNAIEPEMRVYDVAGSTWNDDVVIHQLTPPAWDSWNKIELAARTIPKSEDTQHDRGKMLDGNDAFFGLYQSYLDYFASTDSNEKEEKLRAMLVDLVCTDTKRAVEAPIVMTYEETISRLRDE
;
A
#
# COMPACT_ATOMS: atom_id res chain seq x y z
N MET A 1 -21.36 -6.14 17.55
CA MET A 1 -21.73 -6.52 16.17
C MET A 1 -20.64 -7.43 15.66
N PRO A 2 -20.94 -8.46 14.85
CA PRO A 2 -19.90 -9.23 14.19
C PRO A 2 -19.07 -8.28 13.30
N HIS A 3 -17.75 -8.49 13.30
CA HIS A 3 -16.82 -7.76 12.44
C HIS A 3 -16.20 -8.75 11.46
N VAL A 4 -16.04 -8.31 10.21
CA VAL A 4 -15.47 -9.11 9.13
C VAL A 4 -14.06 -8.62 8.81
N TYR A 5 -13.11 -9.53 8.79
CA TYR A 5 -11.73 -9.26 8.40
C TYR A 5 -11.43 -9.94 7.07
N LEU A 6 -10.97 -9.17 6.10
CA LEU A 6 -10.53 -9.66 4.80
C LEU A 6 -9.00 -9.52 4.71
N LEU A 7 -8.29 -10.63 4.57
CA LEU A 7 -6.89 -10.61 4.16
C LEU A 7 -6.85 -10.98 2.68
N ILE A 8 -6.40 -10.06 1.83
CA ILE A 8 -6.35 -10.25 0.39
C ILE A 8 -4.90 -10.11 -0.05
N ALA A 9 -4.31 -11.22 -0.50
CA ALA A 9 -3.02 -11.19 -1.17
C ALA A 9 -3.26 -10.85 -2.64
N CYS A 10 -2.73 -9.71 -3.08
CA CYS A 10 -2.86 -9.19 -4.44
C CYS A 10 -1.85 -9.85 -5.39
N LEU A 11 -1.76 -11.18 -5.32
CA LEU A 11 -0.84 -12.02 -6.11
C LEU A 11 -1.43 -12.29 -7.50
N ASN A 12 -0.60 -12.15 -8.54
CA ASN A 12 -0.96 -12.55 -9.91
C ASN A 12 -0.77 -14.05 -10.15
N GLN A 13 0.16 -14.69 -9.43
CA GLN A 13 0.44 -16.12 -9.55
C GLN A 13 -0.23 -16.97 -8.46
N PRO A 14 -0.62 -18.22 -8.75
CA PRO A 14 -1.29 -19.13 -7.83
C PRO A 14 -0.33 -19.74 -6.78
N VAL A 15 0.31 -18.94 -5.94
CA VAL A 15 1.32 -19.43 -4.97
C VAL A 15 0.68 -19.92 -3.66
N LEU A 16 -0.40 -19.28 -3.19
CA LEU A 16 -1.08 -19.64 -1.94
C LEU A 16 -2.48 -20.25 -2.18
N SER A 17 -2.91 -21.17 -1.31
CA SER A 17 -4.29 -21.68 -1.30
C SER A 17 -5.23 -20.68 -0.63
N THR A 18 -6.40 -20.39 -1.22
CA THR A 18 -7.48 -19.61 -0.57
C THR A 18 -8.03 -20.40 0.61
N THR A 19 -8.09 -19.80 1.80
CA THR A 19 -8.63 -20.45 3.01
C THR A 19 -9.62 -19.54 3.72
N ILE A 20 -10.75 -20.11 4.15
CA ILE A 20 -11.74 -19.40 4.98
C ILE A 20 -11.54 -19.90 6.41
N LYS A 21 -11.38 -18.97 7.37
CA LYS A 21 -11.20 -19.32 8.78
C LYS A 21 -12.22 -18.58 9.65
N TYR A 22 -12.96 -19.34 10.45
CA TYR A 22 -13.92 -18.78 11.40
C TYR A 22 -13.27 -18.71 12.78
N ILE A 23 -13.18 -17.51 13.37
CA ILE A 23 -12.47 -17.30 14.64
C ILE A 23 -13.33 -16.43 15.57
N SER A 24 -13.72 -17.01 16.71
CA SER A 24 -14.12 -16.31 17.94
C SER A 24 -14.98 -15.04 17.75
N ALA A 25 -16.16 -15.19 17.14
CA ALA A 25 -17.15 -14.13 16.83
C ALA A 25 -16.85 -13.19 15.66
N HIS A 26 -15.73 -13.39 14.95
CA HIS A 26 -15.35 -12.70 13.72
C HIS A 26 -15.32 -13.65 12.52
N ASN A 27 -15.66 -13.11 11.35
CA ASN A 27 -15.50 -13.83 10.09
C ASN A 27 -14.17 -13.39 9.46
N VAL A 28 -13.23 -14.33 9.29
CA VAL A 28 -11.90 -14.04 8.73
C VAL A 28 -11.75 -14.75 7.40
N TYR A 29 -11.58 -13.98 6.34
CA TYR A 29 -11.44 -14.49 4.98
C TYR A 29 -10.00 -14.25 4.51
N ILE A 30 -9.28 -15.33 4.17
CA ILE A 30 -7.90 -15.26 3.66
C ILE A 30 -7.90 -15.64 2.18
N ILE A 31 -7.74 -14.63 1.33
CA ILE A 31 -7.84 -14.74 -0.12
C ILE A 31 -6.44 -14.62 -0.72
N GLY A 32 -5.81 -15.78 -0.93
CA GLY A 32 -4.45 -15.86 -1.47
C GLY A 32 -4.34 -15.71 -2.99
N ARG A 33 -5.45 -15.62 -3.72
CA ARG A 33 -5.49 -15.55 -5.20
C ARG A 33 -6.56 -14.58 -5.68
N ALA A 34 -6.41 -13.30 -5.38
CA ALA A 34 -7.45 -12.31 -5.63
C ALA A 34 -8.09 -12.36 -7.04
N PRO A 35 -7.35 -12.52 -8.17
CA PRO A 35 -7.95 -12.51 -9.50
C PRO A 35 -9.00 -13.59 -9.73
N LEU A 36 -8.84 -14.77 -9.13
CA LEU A 36 -9.79 -15.89 -9.27
C LEU A 36 -11.01 -15.77 -8.34
N PHE A 37 -10.94 -14.88 -7.36
CA PHE A 37 -11.93 -14.75 -6.29
C PHE A 37 -12.58 -13.37 -6.23
N LEU A 38 -12.43 -12.52 -7.26
CA LEU A 38 -13.08 -11.20 -7.32
C LEU A 38 -14.60 -11.28 -7.09
N SER A 39 -15.31 -12.17 -7.80
CA SER A 39 -16.76 -12.38 -7.59
C SER A 39 -17.10 -12.94 -6.20
N TYR A 40 -16.17 -13.67 -5.58
CA TYR A 40 -16.35 -14.15 -4.21
C TYR A 40 -16.19 -13.01 -3.20
N ILE A 41 -15.24 -12.09 -3.42
CA ILE A 41 -15.10 -10.86 -2.62
C ILE A 41 -16.41 -10.05 -2.72
N GLU A 42 -16.95 -9.84 -3.93
CA GLU A 42 -18.25 -9.17 -4.13
C GLU A 42 -19.36 -9.84 -3.32
N THR A 43 -19.40 -11.17 -3.33
CA THR A 43 -20.38 -11.94 -2.56
C THR A 43 -20.22 -11.74 -1.06
N ILE A 44 -18.98 -11.71 -0.54
CA ILE A 44 -18.72 -11.43 0.88
C ILE A 44 -19.21 -10.03 1.24
N LEU A 45 -18.85 -9.01 0.46
CA LEU A 45 -19.28 -7.62 0.70
C LEU A 45 -20.81 -7.50 0.72
N HIS A 46 -21.49 -8.18 -0.21
CA HIS A 46 -22.94 -8.18 -0.27
C HIS A 46 -23.59 -8.87 0.95
N ASN A 47 -23.09 -10.06 1.30
CA ASN A 47 -23.62 -10.84 2.43
C ASN A 47 -23.39 -10.15 3.79
N HIS A 48 -22.37 -9.30 3.87
CA HIS A 48 -21.98 -8.56 5.07
C HIS A 48 -22.21 -7.05 4.96
N ALA A 49 -23.12 -6.61 4.10
CA ALA A 49 -23.35 -5.18 3.84
C ALA A 49 -23.75 -4.36 5.09
N SER A 50 -24.29 -5.02 6.13
CA SER A 50 -24.66 -4.41 7.42
C SER A 50 -23.60 -4.55 8.51
N ASP A 51 -22.55 -5.32 8.27
CA ASP A 51 -21.47 -5.55 9.23
C ASP A 51 -20.34 -4.53 9.03
N SER A 52 -19.52 -4.31 10.06
CA SER A 52 -18.27 -3.58 9.89
C SER A 52 -17.23 -4.51 9.25
N ILE A 53 -16.58 -4.01 8.19
CA ILE A 53 -15.58 -4.75 7.43
C ILE A 53 -14.26 -4.01 7.52
N SER A 54 -13.18 -4.75 7.72
CA SER A 54 -11.81 -4.26 7.56
C SER A 54 -11.05 -5.15 6.60
N ALA A 55 -10.23 -4.56 5.72
CA ALA A 55 -9.42 -5.33 4.79
C ALA A 55 -7.93 -4.98 4.88
N LEU A 56 -7.10 -6.01 4.93
CA LEU A 56 -5.65 -5.95 4.76
C LEU A 56 -5.32 -6.39 3.34
N LEU A 57 -4.81 -5.47 2.52
CA LEU A 57 -4.47 -5.69 1.12
C LEU A 57 -2.95 -5.82 1.01
N VAL A 58 -2.45 -7.05 0.92
CA VAL A 58 -1.01 -7.31 0.79
C VAL A 58 -0.62 -7.17 -0.67
N TYR A 59 0.16 -6.15 -0.98
CA TYR A 59 0.61 -5.82 -2.32
C TYR A 59 1.62 -6.86 -2.85
N ASP A 60 1.47 -7.20 -4.13
CA ASP A 60 2.44 -7.95 -4.93
C ASP A 60 2.36 -7.52 -6.40
N ASP A 61 1.15 -7.48 -6.97
CA ASP A 61 0.90 -7.00 -8.33
C ASP A 61 -0.05 -5.78 -8.33
N ILE A 62 0.37 -4.71 -9.00
CA ILE A 62 -0.34 -3.43 -9.02
C ILE A 62 -1.68 -3.51 -9.77
N ASN A 63 -1.77 -4.36 -10.79
CA ASN A 63 -3.01 -4.56 -11.54
C ASN A 63 -4.04 -5.32 -10.71
N VAL A 64 -3.57 -6.32 -9.96
CA VAL A 64 -4.43 -7.11 -9.07
C VAL A 64 -4.92 -6.25 -7.90
N LEU A 65 -4.06 -5.42 -7.31
CA LEU A 65 -4.46 -4.46 -6.28
C LEU A 65 -5.54 -3.50 -6.81
N LEU A 66 -5.35 -2.96 -8.01
CA LEU A 66 -6.32 -2.06 -8.65
C LEU A 66 -7.68 -2.75 -8.87
N ASP A 67 -7.69 -4.01 -9.32
CA ASP A 67 -8.92 -4.80 -9.50
C ASP A 67 -9.65 -5.05 -8.19
N VAL A 68 -8.91 -5.40 -7.13
CA VAL A 68 -9.47 -5.58 -5.79
C VAL A 68 -10.07 -4.27 -5.29
N LEU A 69 -9.36 -3.15 -5.40
CA LEU A 69 -9.88 -1.84 -5.00
C LEU A 69 -11.15 -1.46 -5.76
N LYS A 70 -11.23 -1.75 -7.07
CA LYS A 70 -12.45 -1.55 -7.88
C LYS A 70 -13.62 -2.41 -7.41
N VAL A 71 -13.37 -3.67 -7.05
CA VAL A 71 -14.38 -4.55 -6.45
C VAL A 71 -14.86 -4.04 -5.09
N LEU A 72 -13.94 -3.65 -4.21
CA LEU A 72 -14.27 -3.08 -2.90
C LEU A 72 -15.10 -1.80 -3.05
N HIS A 73 -14.73 -0.93 -4.00
CA HIS A 73 -15.46 0.30 -4.30
C HIS A 73 -16.89 0.01 -4.79
N LYS A 74 -17.06 -0.91 -5.74
CA LYS A 74 -18.39 -1.32 -6.24
C LYS A 74 -19.26 -1.97 -5.17
N GLY A 75 -18.65 -2.73 -4.26
CA GLY A 75 -19.36 -3.39 -3.16
C GLY A 75 -19.65 -2.48 -1.97
N SER A 76 -19.16 -1.24 -1.97
CA SER A 76 -19.37 -0.29 -0.88
C SER A 76 -20.77 0.35 -0.95
N SER A 77 -21.52 0.26 0.14
CA SER A 77 -22.83 0.92 0.22
C SER A 77 -22.66 2.43 0.46
N GLU A 78 -23.56 3.25 -0.09
CA GLU A 78 -23.55 4.71 0.08
C GLU A 78 -23.58 5.12 1.57
N GLY A 79 -24.31 4.37 2.40
CA GLY A 79 -24.36 4.58 3.85
C GLY A 79 -23.00 4.39 4.52
N ASN A 80 -22.30 3.30 4.19
CA ASN A 80 -20.99 3.02 4.78
C ASN A 80 -19.91 3.98 4.25
N VAL A 81 -19.98 4.35 2.97
CA VAL A 81 -19.11 5.38 2.38
C VAL A 81 -19.26 6.70 3.13
N ASN A 82 -20.49 7.16 3.38
CA ASN A 82 -20.73 8.38 4.14
C ASN A 82 -20.17 8.30 5.56
N ILE A 83 -20.31 7.16 6.25
CA ILE A 83 -19.74 6.96 7.58
C ILE A 83 -18.20 7.04 7.53
N HIS A 84 -17.57 6.39 6.55
CA HIS A 84 -16.13 6.42 6.34
C HIS A 84 -15.62 7.85 6.09
N MET A 85 -16.25 8.59 5.17
CA MET A 85 -15.87 9.99 4.87
C MET A 85 -15.94 10.89 6.11
N GLN A 86 -16.96 10.72 6.96
CA GLN A 86 -17.07 11.49 8.20
C GLN A 86 -15.98 11.12 9.21
N LYS A 87 -15.63 9.83 9.31
CA LYS A 87 -14.50 9.35 10.11
C LYS A 87 -13.19 9.96 9.61
N TYR A 88 -12.94 9.90 8.31
CA TYR A 88 -11.74 10.47 7.68
C TYR A 88 -11.63 11.99 7.90
N LEU A 89 -12.72 12.74 7.72
CA LEU A 89 -12.75 14.19 8.00
C LEU A 89 -12.39 14.50 9.46
N LYS A 90 -12.91 13.70 10.40
CA LYS A 90 -12.58 13.84 11.82
C LYS A 90 -11.09 13.56 12.07
N ASP A 91 -10.56 12.50 11.49
CA ASP A 91 -9.16 12.11 11.63
C ASP A 91 -8.23 13.17 11.03
N TYR A 92 -8.58 13.74 9.87
CA TYR A 92 -7.89 14.86 9.26
C TYR A 92 -7.85 16.10 10.17
N LYS A 93 -8.99 16.49 10.76
CA LYS A 93 -9.06 17.62 11.69
C LYS A 93 -8.21 17.38 12.94
N ASN A 94 -8.19 16.15 13.45
CA ASN A 94 -7.36 15.76 14.59
C ASN A 94 -5.87 15.85 14.25
N GLU A 95 -5.45 15.35 13.09
CA GLU A 95 -4.05 15.42 12.67
C GLU A 95 -3.60 16.85 12.40
N MET A 96 -4.45 17.67 11.76
CA MET A 96 -4.20 19.11 11.60
C MET A 96 -4.02 19.79 12.95
N ALA A 97 -4.91 19.53 13.91
CA ALA A 97 -4.81 20.11 15.24
C ALA A 97 -3.54 19.68 16.00
N ARG A 98 -3.10 18.43 15.79
CA ARG A 98 -1.87 17.90 16.35
C ARG A 98 -0.64 18.61 15.79
N VAL A 99 -0.60 18.85 14.47
CA VAL A 99 0.54 19.49 13.79
C VAL A 99 0.62 20.99 14.08
N THR A 100 -0.51 21.69 14.14
CA THR A 100 -0.52 23.15 14.35
C THR A 100 -0.67 23.57 15.82
N ALA A 101 -0.87 22.62 16.72
CA ALA A 101 -1.23 22.85 18.13
C ALA A 101 -2.48 23.74 18.30
N THR A 102 -3.38 23.76 17.31
CA THR A 102 -4.57 24.61 17.28
C THR A 102 -5.75 23.87 16.65
N SER A 103 -6.95 23.99 17.21
CA SER A 103 -8.13 23.33 16.64
C SER A 103 -8.54 23.99 15.31
N HIS A 104 -8.83 23.17 14.30
CA HIS A 104 -9.34 23.64 13.00
C HIS A 104 -10.73 23.07 12.73
N PRO A 105 -11.79 23.57 13.40
CA PRO A 105 -13.14 23.04 13.21
C PRO A 105 -13.66 23.22 11.78
N ASP A 106 -13.18 24.25 11.07
CA ASP A 106 -13.57 24.60 9.70
C ASP A 106 -12.63 24.04 8.63
N ALA A 107 -11.63 23.22 9.00
CA ALA A 107 -10.75 22.62 8.01
C ALA A 107 -11.53 21.69 7.08
N THR A 108 -11.31 21.88 5.78
CA THR A 108 -11.78 21.00 4.72
C THR A 108 -10.67 20.06 4.30
N VAL A 109 -11.05 18.86 3.89
CA VAL A 109 -10.11 17.88 3.30
C VAL A 109 -9.66 18.40 1.93
N PRO A 110 -8.35 18.48 1.65
CA PRO A 110 -7.83 18.94 0.37
C PRO A 110 -8.02 17.87 -0.70
N GLN A 111 -7.88 18.28 -1.96
CA GLN A 111 -7.90 17.35 -3.10
C GLN A 111 -6.84 16.25 -2.94
N GLY A 112 -7.19 15.05 -3.37
CA GLY A 112 -6.40 13.84 -3.32
C GLY A 112 -6.64 12.99 -2.07
N HIS A 113 -7.37 13.50 -1.08
CA HIS A 113 -7.59 12.83 0.20
C HIS A 113 -9.00 12.26 0.29
N ASP A 114 -9.12 10.92 0.33
CA ASP A 114 -10.41 10.21 0.41
C ASP A 114 -11.40 10.61 -0.71
N ASP A 115 -10.88 10.95 -1.91
CA ASP A 115 -11.70 11.32 -3.07
C ASP A 115 -12.40 10.13 -3.73
N VAL A 116 -11.90 8.90 -3.50
CA VAL A 116 -12.53 7.65 -3.92
C VAL A 116 -12.78 6.79 -2.67
N PRO A 117 -13.67 7.21 -1.77
CA PRO A 117 -13.85 6.55 -0.49
C PRO A 117 -14.36 5.11 -0.67
N LEU A 118 -13.93 4.24 0.25
CA LEU A 118 -14.45 2.89 0.39
C LEU A 118 -15.35 2.84 1.62
N GLY A 119 -16.43 2.05 1.57
CA GLY A 119 -17.34 1.86 2.70
C GLY A 119 -16.81 0.91 3.77
N LEU A 120 -15.48 0.77 3.90
CA LEU A 120 -14.83 -0.15 4.81
C LEU A 120 -13.41 0.33 5.12
N ASP A 121 -12.89 -0.05 6.29
CA ASP A 121 -11.53 0.35 6.69
C ASP A 121 -10.50 -0.52 5.96
N ILE A 122 -9.59 0.09 5.22
CA ILE A 122 -8.54 -0.64 4.49
C ILE A 122 -7.13 -0.26 4.94
N CYS A 123 -6.23 -1.24 4.89
CA CYS A 123 -4.80 -1.06 5.02
C CYS A 123 -4.11 -1.70 3.81
N ILE A 124 -3.40 -0.89 3.02
CA ILE A 124 -2.55 -1.34 1.92
C ILE A 124 -1.16 -1.63 2.48
N VAL A 125 -0.70 -2.87 2.33
CA VAL A 125 0.56 -3.33 2.91
C VAL A 125 1.57 -3.64 1.83
N GLN A 126 2.74 -3.00 1.89
CA GLN A 126 3.93 -3.40 1.19
C GLN A 126 4.67 -4.47 2.00
N GLN A 127 4.88 -5.64 1.39
CA GLN A 127 5.70 -6.69 1.98
C GLN A 127 7.19 -6.35 1.79
N CYS A 128 7.98 -6.43 2.86
CA CYS A 128 9.37 -5.97 2.90
C CYS A 128 10.40 -7.08 3.15
N ASP A 129 9.98 -8.36 3.18
CA ASP A 129 10.87 -9.50 3.47
C ASP A 129 12.10 -9.63 2.55
N LEU A 130 12.04 -9.03 1.35
CA LEU A 130 13.11 -9.06 0.35
C LEU A 130 13.89 -7.74 0.25
N LEU A 131 13.56 -6.72 1.06
CA LEU A 131 14.26 -5.44 1.05
C LEU A 131 15.41 -5.47 2.05
N ASP A 132 16.64 -5.32 1.55
CA ASP A 132 17.80 -5.10 2.41
C ASP A 132 17.95 -3.61 2.85
N GLU A 133 18.95 -3.34 3.69
CA GLU A 133 19.26 -1.99 4.23
C GLU A 133 19.48 -0.92 3.16
N LEU A 134 19.91 -1.27 1.95
CA LEU A 134 20.18 -0.31 0.87
C LEU A 134 19.07 -0.33 -0.18
N ASP A 135 18.36 -1.45 -0.31
CA ASP A 135 17.34 -1.67 -1.31
C ASP A 135 16.14 -0.73 -1.12
N HIS A 136 15.78 -0.40 0.11
CA HIS A 136 14.63 0.49 0.37
C HIS A 136 14.79 1.90 -0.24
N LEU A 137 16.02 2.37 -0.47
CA LEU A 137 16.31 3.65 -1.13
C LEU A 137 16.46 3.52 -2.65
N LEU A 138 16.37 2.32 -3.21
CA LEU A 138 16.40 2.14 -4.66
C LEU A 138 15.19 2.86 -5.30
N PRO A 139 15.38 3.53 -6.45
CA PRO A 139 14.32 4.26 -7.14
C PRO A 139 13.03 3.48 -7.30
N GLN A 140 13.11 2.18 -7.63
CA GLN A 140 11.94 1.34 -7.76
C GLN A 140 11.13 1.13 -6.48
N ASN A 141 11.82 0.97 -5.34
CA ASN A 141 11.17 0.70 -4.06
C ASN A 141 10.56 1.98 -3.50
N VAL A 142 11.21 3.11 -3.73
CA VAL A 142 10.63 4.43 -3.47
C VAL A 142 9.44 4.70 -4.38
N ALA A 143 9.53 4.43 -5.69
CA ALA A 143 8.41 4.61 -6.61
C ALA A 143 7.20 3.72 -6.24
N LEU A 144 7.47 2.47 -5.83
CA LEU A 144 6.44 1.57 -5.30
C LEU A 144 5.80 2.16 -4.03
N GLN A 145 6.60 2.54 -3.04
CA GLN A 145 6.12 3.17 -1.81
C GLN A 145 5.28 4.42 -2.12
N GLN A 146 5.73 5.28 -3.04
CA GLN A 146 4.99 6.46 -3.47
C GLN A 146 3.64 6.09 -4.09
N THR A 147 3.62 5.08 -4.95
CA THR A 147 2.41 4.61 -5.64
C THR A 147 1.40 4.04 -4.66
N LEU A 148 1.84 3.18 -3.72
CA LEU A 148 0.96 2.57 -2.72
C LEU A 148 0.42 3.60 -1.73
N ARG A 149 1.26 4.54 -1.28
CA ARG A 149 0.83 5.66 -0.43
C ARG A 149 -0.14 6.59 -1.15
N PHE A 150 0.05 6.82 -2.45
CA PHE A 150 -0.89 7.58 -3.28
C PHE A 150 -2.26 6.88 -3.34
N MET A 151 -2.30 5.57 -3.63
CA MET A 151 -3.54 4.81 -3.63
C MET A 151 -4.22 4.83 -2.26
N ALA A 152 -3.43 4.68 -1.19
CA ALA A 152 -3.94 4.73 0.18
C ALA A 152 -4.58 6.09 0.49
N LEU A 153 -3.91 7.18 0.14
CA LEU A 153 -4.40 8.55 0.35
C LEU A 153 -5.74 8.80 -0.38
N ILE A 154 -5.86 8.35 -1.62
CA ILE A 154 -7.07 8.53 -2.44
C ILE A 154 -8.27 7.77 -1.89
N HIS A 155 -8.05 6.63 -1.24
CA HIS A 155 -9.09 5.81 -0.62
C HIS A 155 -9.30 6.08 0.88
N GLY A 156 -8.59 7.08 1.44
CA GLY A 156 -8.61 7.35 2.87
C GLY A 156 -8.08 6.20 3.75
N ALA A 157 -7.21 5.36 3.17
CA ALA A 157 -6.69 4.14 3.75
C ALA A 157 -5.51 4.37 4.68
N THR A 158 -5.18 3.32 5.43
CA THR A 158 -3.86 3.15 6.05
C THR A 158 -2.89 2.59 5.01
N TYR A 159 -1.62 3.01 5.05
CA TYR A 159 -0.53 2.34 4.37
C TYR A 159 0.47 1.77 5.38
N ALA A 160 0.98 0.57 5.15
CA ALA A 160 2.02 -0.02 5.99
C ALA A 160 3.12 -0.68 5.16
N ALA A 161 4.35 -0.66 5.66
CA ALA A 161 5.46 -1.46 5.17
C ALA A 161 5.81 -2.48 6.26
N VAL A 162 5.69 -3.77 5.96
CA VAL A 162 5.73 -4.85 6.96
C VAL A 162 6.59 -6.01 6.45
N SER A 163 7.34 -6.63 7.34
CA SER A 163 8.07 -7.89 7.11
C SER A 163 7.48 -9.00 7.98
N GLY A 164 7.59 -10.25 7.52
CA GLY A 164 7.19 -11.44 8.25
C GLY A 164 5.74 -11.88 8.08
N LEU A 165 4.95 -11.21 7.22
CA LEU A 165 3.53 -11.51 7.04
C LEU A 165 3.26 -12.94 6.59
N GLU A 166 4.14 -13.55 5.80
CA GLU A 166 3.98 -14.94 5.34
C GLU A 166 3.87 -15.92 6.51
N ARG A 167 4.56 -15.65 7.62
CA ARG A 167 4.53 -16.48 8.83
C ARG A 167 3.16 -16.47 9.50
N LEU A 168 2.39 -15.40 9.31
CA LEU A 168 1.04 -15.26 9.84
C LEU A 168 -0.05 -15.90 8.97
N GLY A 169 0.25 -16.32 7.73
CA GLY A 169 -0.76 -16.83 6.79
C GLY A 169 -1.60 -18.00 7.34
N HIS A 170 -1.07 -18.71 8.33
CA HIS A 170 -1.75 -19.82 9.00
C HIS A 170 -2.40 -19.46 10.34
N ASP A 171 -2.05 -18.34 10.98
CA ASP A 171 -2.54 -17.90 12.28
C ASP A 171 -3.58 -16.77 12.13
N GLY A 172 -4.85 -17.17 11.98
CA GLY A 172 -5.92 -16.19 11.81
C GLY A 172 -6.14 -15.25 13.01
N PRO A 173 -6.04 -15.71 14.28
CA PRO A 173 -6.08 -14.79 15.43
C PRO A 173 -5.01 -13.69 15.37
N GLN A 174 -3.76 -14.05 15.04
CA GLN A 174 -2.70 -13.05 14.90
C GLN A 174 -2.94 -12.09 13.74
N LEU A 175 -3.46 -12.58 12.61
CA LEU A 175 -3.83 -11.71 11.49
C LEU A 175 -4.93 -10.70 11.85
N VAL A 176 -5.93 -11.12 12.64
CA VAL A 176 -6.97 -10.22 13.14
C VAL A 176 -6.36 -9.16 14.04
N ALA A 177 -5.50 -9.56 14.99
CA ALA A 177 -4.83 -8.64 15.89
C ALA A 177 -3.98 -7.62 15.12
N LEU A 178 -3.15 -8.08 14.18
CA LEU A 178 -2.33 -7.20 13.34
C LEU A 178 -3.21 -6.23 12.53
N THR A 179 -4.29 -6.73 11.90
CA THR A 179 -5.20 -5.88 11.12
C THR A 179 -5.84 -4.80 11.98
N GLN A 180 -6.26 -5.15 13.20
CA GLN A 180 -6.81 -4.19 14.17
C GLN A 180 -5.75 -3.16 14.58
N ASP A 181 -4.53 -3.58 14.88
CA ASP A 181 -3.47 -2.68 15.33
C ASP A 181 -3.04 -1.70 14.23
N LEU A 182 -2.92 -2.17 12.98
CA LEU A 182 -2.59 -1.32 11.84
C LEU A 182 -3.69 -0.29 11.56
N ILE A 183 -4.97 -0.70 11.57
CA ILE A 183 -6.10 0.18 11.21
C ILE A 183 -6.53 1.11 12.36
N SER A 184 -6.43 0.65 13.60
CA SER A 184 -6.84 1.44 14.77
C SER A 184 -5.88 2.61 15.09
N ASN A 185 -4.74 2.67 14.39
CA ASN A 185 -3.75 3.73 14.49
C ASN A 185 -3.18 3.88 15.92
N ALA A 186 -3.07 2.78 16.66
CA ALA A 186 -2.52 2.76 18.02
C ALA A 186 -0.98 2.93 18.07
N ILE A 187 -0.38 3.40 16.98
CA ILE A 187 1.04 3.22 16.67
C ILE A 187 1.78 4.57 16.67
N GLU A 188 3.00 4.56 17.18
CA GLU A 188 3.80 5.75 17.51
C GLU A 188 4.12 6.63 16.28
N PRO A 189 4.25 7.96 16.45
CA PRO A 189 4.53 8.89 15.34
C PRO A 189 5.79 8.59 14.54
N GLU A 190 6.76 7.92 15.14
CA GLU A 190 8.08 7.62 14.56
C GLU A 190 7.99 6.62 13.39
N MET A 191 6.99 5.74 13.40
CA MET A 191 6.76 4.76 12.33
C MET A 191 6.23 5.38 11.03
N ARG A 192 5.98 6.69 10.95
CA ARG A 192 5.41 7.31 9.73
C ARG A 192 6.41 7.46 8.59
N VAL A 193 7.70 7.32 8.89
CA VAL A 193 8.79 7.27 7.91
C VAL A 193 9.35 5.85 7.94
N TYR A 194 9.77 5.35 6.78
CA TYR A 194 10.35 4.02 6.70
C TYR A 194 11.65 3.94 7.50
N ASP A 195 11.74 2.94 8.38
CA ASP A 195 12.94 2.55 9.10
C ASP A 195 13.25 1.06 8.83
N VAL A 196 14.47 0.77 8.41
CA VAL A 196 14.92 -0.60 8.17
C VAL A 196 14.90 -1.43 9.44
N ALA A 197 15.24 -0.84 10.59
CA ALA A 197 15.14 -1.54 11.87
C ALA A 197 13.68 -1.87 12.21
N GLY A 198 12.78 -0.95 11.85
CA GLY A 198 11.35 -1.04 12.12
C GLY A 198 11.03 -1.14 13.61
N SER A 199 9.77 -1.39 13.90
CA SER A 199 9.27 -1.70 15.24
C SER A 199 8.74 -3.14 15.25
N THR A 200 9.30 -3.96 16.12
CA THR A 200 8.86 -5.34 16.32
C THR A 200 7.43 -5.34 16.86
N TRP A 201 6.49 -5.89 16.10
CA TRP A 201 5.11 -6.09 16.57
C TRP A 201 4.99 -7.36 17.40
N ASN A 202 5.61 -8.45 16.94
CA ASN A 202 5.82 -9.68 17.68
C ASN A 202 7.12 -10.36 17.20
N ASP A 203 7.41 -11.58 17.70
CA ASP A 203 8.63 -12.32 17.36
C ASP A 203 8.83 -12.58 15.85
N ASP A 204 7.76 -12.50 15.05
CA ASP A 204 7.76 -12.84 13.63
C ASP A 204 7.59 -11.64 12.69
N VAL A 205 7.03 -10.53 13.16
CA VAL A 205 6.54 -9.43 12.32
C VAL A 205 7.16 -8.12 12.75
N VAL A 206 7.66 -7.38 11.77
CA VAL A 206 8.26 -6.06 11.95
C VAL A 206 7.51 -5.04 11.09
N ILE A 207 7.12 -3.92 11.71
CA ILE A 207 6.49 -2.80 11.02
C ILE A 207 7.57 -1.76 10.74
N HIS A 208 7.93 -1.60 9.46
CA HIS A 208 8.94 -0.64 9.02
C HIS A 208 8.37 0.75 8.78
N GLN A 209 7.09 0.83 8.42
CA GLN A 209 6.37 2.07 8.26
C GLN A 209 4.88 1.87 8.49
N LEU A 210 4.22 2.88 9.06
CA LEU A 210 2.79 3.02 9.14
C LEU A 210 2.36 4.46 8.89
N THR A 211 1.61 4.66 7.82
CA THR A 211 0.95 5.91 7.49
C THR A 211 -0.53 5.79 7.81
N PRO A 212 -1.02 6.41 8.90
CA PRO A 212 -2.43 6.36 9.26
C PRO A 212 -3.27 7.20 8.26
N PRO A 213 -4.59 6.97 8.22
CA PRO A 213 -5.52 7.79 7.44
C PRO A 213 -5.33 9.28 7.74
N ALA A 214 -5.49 10.09 6.70
CA ALA A 214 -5.41 11.55 6.77
C ALA A 214 -4.06 12.15 7.18
N TRP A 215 -3.03 11.34 7.44
CA TRP A 215 -1.69 11.86 7.68
C TRP A 215 -0.97 12.25 6.40
N ASP A 216 -1.09 11.47 5.34
CA ASP A 216 -0.30 11.69 4.14
C ASP A 216 -0.71 12.95 3.36
N SER A 217 0.06 13.33 2.36
CA SER A 217 -0.32 14.32 1.33
C SER A 217 0.60 14.16 0.12
N TRP A 218 0.23 14.70 -1.04
CA TRP A 218 1.10 14.60 -2.24
C TRP A 218 2.52 15.10 -1.96
N ASN A 219 2.66 16.20 -1.23
CA ASN A 219 3.97 16.72 -0.83
C ASN A 219 4.75 15.72 0.04
N LYS A 220 4.10 15.06 1.01
CA LYS A 220 4.76 14.07 1.89
C LYS A 220 5.12 12.78 1.13
N ILE A 221 4.35 12.41 0.12
CA ILE A 221 4.66 11.30 -0.77
C ILE A 221 5.84 11.66 -1.68
N GLU A 222 5.85 12.87 -2.25
CA GLU A 222 6.95 13.38 -3.08
C GLU A 222 8.27 13.42 -2.30
N LEU A 223 8.24 13.78 -1.01
CA LEU A 223 9.44 13.84 -0.16
C LEU A 223 10.20 12.50 -0.10
N ALA A 224 9.54 11.35 -0.29
CA ALA A 224 10.21 10.06 -0.35
C ALA A 224 11.26 10.00 -1.47
N ALA A 225 10.95 10.53 -2.67
CA ALA A 225 11.89 10.59 -3.79
C ALA A 225 13.12 11.47 -3.52
N ARG A 226 13.02 12.44 -2.60
CA ARG A 226 14.14 13.32 -2.25
C ARG A 226 15.20 12.65 -1.38
N THR A 227 14.90 11.48 -0.83
CA THR A 227 15.84 10.70 0.00
C THR A 227 16.83 9.90 -0.84
N ILE A 228 16.58 9.74 -2.14
CA ILE A 228 17.46 9.02 -3.05
C ILE A 228 18.69 9.89 -3.39
N PRO A 229 19.92 9.39 -3.15
CA PRO A 229 21.13 10.10 -3.53
C PRO A 229 21.13 10.44 -5.03
N LYS A 230 21.38 11.71 -5.37
CA LYS A 230 21.53 12.13 -6.76
C LYS A 230 22.95 11.79 -7.20
N SER A 231 23.15 10.68 -7.92
CA SER A 231 24.40 10.48 -8.65
C SER A 231 24.35 11.23 -9.98
N GLU A 232 25.44 11.91 -10.33
CA GLU A 232 25.58 12.66 -11.59
C GLU A 232 25.54 11.74 -12.83
N ASP A 233 25.87 10.45 -12.66
CA ASP A 233 25.91 9.43 -13.72
C ASP A 233 24.58 8.67 -13.90
N THR A 234 23.63 8.80 -12.97
CA THR A 234 22.37 8.02 -12.95
C THR A 234 21.16 8.80 -13.50
N GLN A 235 21.36 9.71 -14.46
CA GLN A 235 20.22 10.32 -15.17
C GLN A 235 19.33 9.28 -15.87
N HIS A 236 19.84 8.07 -16.09
CA HIS A 236 19.11 6.97 -16.71
C HIS A 236 18.47 5.97 -15.73
N ASP A 237 18.71 6.10 -14.42
CA ASP A 237 18.34 5.06 -13.44
C ASP A 237 17.33 5.51 -12.38
N ARG A 238 16.86 6.75 -12.47
CA ARG A 238 15.63 7.14 -11.78
C ARG A 238 14.49 6.52 -12.56
N GLY A 239 14.07 5.31 -12.19
CA GLY A 239 12.74 4.81 -12.56
C GLY A 239 11.71 5.93 -12.42
N LYS A 240 10.67 5.93 -13.25
CA LYS A 240 9.70 7.03 -13.23
C LYS A 240 9.08 7.12 -11.84
N MET A 241 9.35 8.23 -11.17
CA MET A 241 8.87 8.52 -9.82
C MET A 241 7.79 9.60 -9.90
N LEU A 242 7.04 9.76 -8.81
CA LEU A 242 6.12 10.89 -8.66
C LEU A 242 6.91 12.10 -8.16
N ASP A 243 7.55 12.82 -9.08
CA ASP A 243 8.45 13.94 -8.81
C ASP A 243 7.86 15.29 -9.25
N GLY A 244 6.78 15.69 -8.58
CA GLY A 244 6.19 17.02 -8.69
C GLY A 244 4.70 17.01 -9.05
N ASN A 245 4.09 18.19 -8.98
CA ASN A 245 2.64 18.35 -9.04
C ASN A 245 2.01 17.79 -10.33
N ASP A 246 2.66 17.94 -11.48
CA ASP A 246 2.09 17.49 -12.76
C ASP A 246 2.02 15.96 -12.86
N ALA A 247 3.02 15.25 -12.33
CA ALA A 247 3.04 13.78 -12.29
C ALA A 247 1.93 13.25 -11.38
N PHE A 248 1.79 13.84 -10.18
CA PHE A 248 0.69 13.51 -9.25
C PHE A 248 -0.67 13.82 -9.85
N PHE A 249 -0.84 14.99 -10.47
CA PHE A 249 -2.11 15.40 -11.05
C PHE A 249 -2.51 14.51 -12.25
N GLY A 250 -1.55 14.14 -13.09
CA GLY A 250 -1.78 13.23 -14.22
C GLY A 250 -2.21 11.83 -13.77
N LEU A 251 -1.56 11.29 -12.73
CA LEU A 251 -1.96 10.02 -12.13
C LEU A 251 -3.33 10.13 -11.46
N TYR A 252 -3.54 11.19 -10.67
CA TYR A 252 -4.81 11.50 -10.01
C TYR A 252 -5.99 11.54 -10.96
N GLN A 253 -5.90 12.30 -12.06
CA GLN A 253 -6.99 12.41 -13.02
C GLN A 253 -7.29 11.06 -13.67
N SER A 254 -6.25 10.30 -14.02
CA SER A 254 -6.42 8.97 -14.62
C SER A 254 -7.03 7.97 -13.63
N TYR A 255 -6.71 8.11 -12.34
CA TYR A 255 -7.27 7.30 -11.26
C TYR A 255 -8.76 7.59 -11.05
N LEU A 256 -9.14 8.86 -10.93
CA LEU A 256 -10.54 9.27 -10.83
C LEU A 256 -11.35 8.80 -12.04
N ASP A 257 -10.80 8.99 -13.24
CA ASP A 257 -11.43 8.56 -14.49
C ASP A 257 -11.71 7.06 -14.53
N TYR A 258 -10.79 6.25 -13.98
CA TYR A 258 -10.94 4.80 -13.90
C TYR A 258 -12.09 4.39 -12.97
N PHE A 259 -12.15 4.94 -11.76
CA PHE A 259 -13.20 4.63 -10.79
C PHE A 259 -14.57 5.20 -11.17
N ALA A 260 -14.62 6.33 -11.88
CA ALA A 260 -15.86 6.89 -12.41
C ALA A 260 -16.38 6.15 -13.67
N SER A 261 -15.52 5.40 -14.37
CA SER A 261 -15.91 4.74 -15.62
C SER A 261 -16.68 3.44 -15.37
N THR A 262 -17.77 3.26 -16.11
CA THR A 262 -18.52 2.00 -16.11
C THR A 262 -18.02 0.99 -17.16
N ASP A 263 -17.42 1.43 -18.27
CA ASP A 263 -17.12 0.57 -19.45
C ASP A 263 -15.96 1.04 -20.36
N SER A 264 -15.04 1.92 -19.91
CA SER A 264 -13.98 2.43 -20.81
C SER A 264 -12.66 1.68 -20.66
N ASN A 265 -12.41 0.71 -21.55
CA ASN A 265 -11.13 0.00 -21.65
C ASN A 265 -9.94 0.95 -21.83
N GLU A 266 -10.10 2.04 -22.58
CA GLU A 266 -9.01 2.99 -22.86
C GLU A 266 -8.50 3.69 -21.58
N LYS A 267 -9.41 4.15 -20.72
CA LYS A 267 -9.05 4.81 -19.45
C LYS A 267 -8.35 3.84 -18.50
N GLU A 268 -8.84 2.60 -18.46
CA GLU A 268 -8.25 1.52 -17.68
C GLU A 268 -6.84 1.16 -18.18
N GLU A 269 -6.66 0.94 -19.48
CA GLU A 269 -5.36 0.64 -20.08
C GLU A 269 -4.35 1.76 -19.83
N LYS A 270 -4.78 3.03 -19.94
CA LYS A 270 -3.94 4.18 -19.65
C LYS A 270 -3.47 4.19 -18.19
N LEU A 271 -4.38 4.04 -17.22
CA LEU A 271 -4.00 4.03 -15.80
C LEU A 271 -3.06 2.86 -15.49
N ARG A 272 -3.39 1.66 -15.97
CA ARG A 272 -2.55 0.48 -15.77
C ARG A 272 -1.16 0.68 -16.36
N ALA A 273 -1.05 1.23 -17.56
CA ALA A 273 0.23 1.54 -18.18
C ALA A 273 1.03 2.52 -17.33
N MET A 274 0.41 3.59 -16.80
CA MET A 274 1.09 4.54 -15.91
C MET A 274 1.56 3.89 -14.61
N LEU A 275 0.73 3.06 -13.97
CA LEU A 275 1.07 2.38 -12.72
C LEU A 275 2.17 1.33 -12.90
N VAL A 276 2.09 0.55 -13.98
CA VAL A 276 3.13 -0.40 -14.38
C VAL A 276 4.42 0.35 -14.65
N ASP A 277 4.41 1.47 -15.36
CA ASP A 277 5.60 2.24 -15.68
C ASP A 277 6.26 2.91 -14.43
N LEU A 278 5.48 3.20 -13.38
CA LEU A 278 6.00 3.66 -12.08
C LEU A 278 6.60 2.52 -11.24
N VAL A 279 6.00 1.34 -11.28
CA VAL A 279 6.29 0.23 -10.35
C VAL A 279 7.15 -0.88 -10.98
N CYS A 280 7.13 -1.01 -12.30
CA CYS A 280 7.97 -1.94 -13.04
C CYS A 280 9.39 -1.41 -13.15
N THR A 281 10.23 -2.05 -12.36
CA THR A 281 11.56 -2.43 -12.78
C THR A 281 11.48 -3.42 -13.94
N ASP A 282 12.35 -3.27 -14.93
CA ASP A 282 12.85 -4.42 -15.67
C ASP A 282 13.58 -5.36 -14.68
N THR A 283 12.84 -6.10 -13.85
CA THR A 283 13.35 -7.22 -13.04
C THR A 283 13.37 -8.50 -13.86
N LYS A 284 13.80 -8.41 -15.12
CA LYS A 284 14.69 -9.42 -15.67
C LYS A 284 16.11 -9.10 -15.24
N ARG A 285 16.37 -9.06 -13.93
CA ARG A 285 17.67 -9.53 -13.46
C ARG A 285 17.66 -11.03 -13.75
N ALA A 286 18.11 -11.41 -14.94
CA ALA A 286 19.03 -12.54 -14.99
C ALA A 286 20.03 -12.26 -13.86
N VAL A 287 20.01 -13.09 -12.83
CA VAL A 287 21.10 -13.12 -11.86
C VAL A 287 22.31 -13.61 -12.64
N GLU A 288 22.95 -12.74 -13.42
CA GLU A 288 24.38 -12.83 -13.56
C GLU A 288 24.87 -12.48 -12.15
N ALA A 289 25.18 -13.53 -11.40
CA ALA A 289 25.87 -13.40 -10.14
C ALA A 289 26.98 -12.35 -10.33
N PRO A 290 27.16 -11.41 -9.39
CA PRO A 290 28.30 -10.51 -9.47
C PRO A 290 29.52 -11.37 -9.75
N ILE A 291 30.29 -11.03 -10.78
CA ILE A 291 31.57 -11.70 -11.03
C ILE A 291 32.37 -11.43 -9.77
N VAL A 292 32.42 -12.44 -8.89
CA VAL A 292 33.22 -12.40 -7.68
C VAL A 292 34.64 -12.37 -8.18
N MET A 293 35.23 -11.17 -8.23
CA MET A 293 36.66 -11.04 -8.47
C MET A 293 37.34 -11.86 -7.39
N THR A 294 38.14 -12.81 -7.83
CA THR A 294 38.99 -13.56 -6.92
C THR A 294 39.91 -12.59 -6.20
N TYR A 295 40.38 -12.98 -5.01
CA TYR A 295 41.36 -12.19 -4.27
C TYR A 295 42.58 -11.83 -5.13
N GLU A 296 42.97 -12.74 -6.04
CA GLU A 296 44.08 -12.55 -6.98
C GLU A 296 43.81 -11.45 -8.02
N GLU A 297 42.59 -11.36 -8.56
CA GLU A 297 42.18 -10.31 -9.50
C GLU A 297 42.11 -8.93 -8.82
N THR A 298 41.70 -8.90 -7.56
CA THR A 298 41.64 -7.67 -6.75
C THR A 298 43.04 -7.14 -6.45
N ILE A 299 43.98 -8.03 -6.10
CA ILE A 299 45.38 -7.67 -5.84
C ILE A 299 46.12 -7.24 -7.12
N SER A 300 45.78 -7.81 -8.29
CA SER A 300 46.39 -7.40 -9.56
C SER A 300 46.05 -5.96 -9.91
N ARG A 301 44.79 -5.53 -9.73
CA ARG A 301 44.36 -4.17 -10.04
C ARG A 301 44.97 -3.11 -9.12
N LEU A 302 45.16 -3.43 -7.85
CA LEU A 302 45.80 -2.54 -6.88
C LEU A 302 47.31 -2.36 -7.10
N ARG A 303 47.93 -3.12 -8.02
CA ARG A 303 49.34 -3.00 -8.38
C ARG A 303 49.59 -2.19 -9.65
N ASP A 304 48.53 -1.96 -10.44
CA ASP A 304 48.59 -1.21 -11.69
C ASP A 304 48.14 0.27 -11.53
N GLU A 305 47.77 0.69 -10.30
CA GLU A 305 47.65 2.09 -9.85
C GLU A 305 48.87 2.52 -9.03
#